data_AF-A0A651I485-F1
#
_entry.id   AF-A0A651I485-F1
#
_cell.length_a   1.000
_cell.length_b   1.000
_cell.length_c   1.000
_cell.angle_alpha   90.00
_cell.angle_beta   90.00
_cell.angle_gamma   90.00
#
_symmetry.space_group_name_H-M   'P 1'
#
loop_
_entity.id
_entity.type
_entity.pdbx_description
1 polymer ?
#
loop_
_entity_poly.entity_id
_entity_poly.type
_entity_poly.pdbx_seq_one_letter_code
_entity_poly.pdbx_strand_id
1 'polypeptide(L)'
;MIRIVFLCLLMLASGVAQASPFGAFTPSEHERAHAWGLLVSDDDGPFVVVHVPPRSSGSESLGSPGGAVREARRLRERPDAMAAWDNRLLLLFPPPEQGSSRRIMSINAIPGGYPGVWAYDPATRLRTLATIESEGRVAGFVGTRFGPAVLVYGAETDERPGLLRLKVLDRLEWSELRLPDAEDRARAEGGPPESFAEVVLLPARVGPSLLVLGVDGEAGLWSGELDREPPDPEAENTRGAPRVQWSYTPLPGLGESLKNGKAIEAAMYARGR
;
A
#
# COMPACT_ATOMS: atom_id res chain seq x y z
N MET A 1 -5.93 -9.66 -23.96
CA MET A 1 -4.91 -8.92 -23.18
C MET A 1 -5.41 -8.74 -21.73
N ILE A 2 -5.79 -9.83 -21.04
CA ILE A 2 -6.51 -9.87 -19.75
C ILE A 2 -5.86 -10.93 -18.84
N ARG A 3 -4.55 -10.81 -18.54
CA ARG A 3 -3.84 -11.81 -17.72
C ARG A 3 -3.08 -11.24 -16.50
N ILE A 4 -3.05 -9.92 -16.31
CA ILE A 4 -2.31 -9.28 -15.20
C ILE A 4 -3.22 -8.89 -14.02
N VAL A 5 -4.54 -8.70 -14.26
CA VAL A 5 -5.49 -8.31 -13.20
C VAL A 5 -5.73 -9.43 -12.17
N PHE A 6 -5.52 -10.69 -12.55
CA PHE A 6 -5.84 -11.84 -11.69
C PHE A 6 -4.84 -12.08 -10.54
N LEU A 7 -3.63 -11.50 -10.59
CA LEU A 7 -2.59 -11.78 -9.59
C LEU A 7 -2.60 -10.83 -8.38
N CYS A 8 -3.14 -9.62 -8.52
CA CYS A 8 -3.28 -8.67 -7.39
C CYS A 8 -4.51 -8.94 -6.51
N LEU A 9 -5.52 -9.66 -7.02
CA LEU A 9 -6.74 -9.96 -6.28
C LEU A 9 -6.55 -11.05 -5.20
N LEU A 10 -5.40 -11.73 -5.17
CA LEU A 10 -5.18 -12.93 -4.37
C LEU A 10 -4.71 -12.67 -2.92
N MET A 11 -4.68 -11.41 -2.47
CA MET A 11 -4.16 -11.02 -1.14
C MET A 11 -5.22 -10.53 -0.13
N LEU A 12 -6.49 -10.44 -0.53
CA LEU A 12 -7.52 -9.79 0.28
C LEU A 12 -8.56 -10.80 0.77
N ALA A 13 -8.27 -11.49 1.86
CA ALA A 13 -9.32 -12.04 2.71
C ALA A 13 -8.82 -12.49 4.08
N SER A 14 -9.07 -11.66 5.09
CA SER A 14 -9.54 -12.10 6.40
C SER A 14 -10.41 -10.99 6.97
N GLY A 15 -11.67 -11.31 7.27
CA GLY A 15 -12.65 -10.40 7.84
C GLY A 15 -12.33 -10.01 9.27
N VAL A 16 -12.89 -8.87 9.68
CA VAL A 16 -12.41 -7.95 10.72
C VAL A 16 -11.10 -7.30 10.29
N ALA A 17 -11.18 -6.09 9.73
CA ALA A 17 -10.52 -4.83 10.15
C ALA A 17 -9.17 -4.83 10.93
N GLN A 18 -8.50 -5.95 11.14
CA GLN A 18 -7.07 -6.04 11.35
C GLN A 18 -6.48 -6.27 9.97
N ALA A 19 -5.88 -5.22 9.41
CA ALA A 19 -4.80 -5.43 8.48
C ALA A 19 -3.87 -6.47 9.14
N SER A 20 -3.88 -7.71 8.67
CA SER A 20 -2.89 -8.71 9.04
C SER A 20 -1.93 -8.78 7.86
N PRO A 21 -0.98 -7.81 7.77
CA PRO A 21 -0.52 -7.25 6.51
C PRO A 21 1.01 -7.35 6.47
N PHE A 22 1.54 -8.51 6.82
CA PHE A 22 2.98 -8.63 7.05
C PHE A 22 3.75 -8.83 5.75
N GLY A 23 3.20 -8.35 4.63
CA GLY A 23 3.80 -8.40 3.32
C GLY A 23 3.57 -7.09 2.60
N ALA A 24 4.62 -6.53 2.02
CA ALA A 24 4.51 -5.40 1.10
C ALA A 24 5.25 -5.77 -0.19
N PHE A 25 4.61 -5.56 -1.32
CA PHE A 25 5.20 -5.80 -2.64
C PHE A 25 5.31 -4.49 -3.40
N THR A 26 6.34 -4.37 -4.23
CA THR A 26 6.52 -3.19 -5.06
C THR A 26 5.82 -3.39 -6.40
N PRO A 27 4.88 -2.51 -6.80
CA PRO A 27 4.36 -2.49 -8.16
C PRO A 27 5.47 -1.93 -9.08
N SER A 28 6.50 -2.71 -9.38
CA SER A 28 7.64 -2.19 -10.14
C SER A 28 7.30 -1.98 -11.62
N GLU A 29 7.75 -0.86 -12.18
CA GLU A 29 7.81 -0.64 -13.63
C GLU A 29 8.98 -1.38 -14.27
N HIS A 30 10.04 -1.57 -13.51
CA HIS A 30 11.25 -2.30 -13.91
C HIS A 30 11.12 -3.79 -13.60
N GLU A 31 11.86 -4.65 -14.32
CA GLU A 31 11.88 -6.12 -14.15
C GLU A 31 12.35 -6.63 -12.77
N ARG A 32 12.46 -5.73 -11.78
CA ARG A 32 13.04 -5.99 -10.47
C ARG A 32 12.02 -5.70 -9.37
N ALA A 33 10.98 -6.53 -9.29
CA ALA A 33 10.04 -6.46 -8.18
C ALA A 33 10.72 -6.92 -6.87
N HIS A 34 10.50 -6.17 -5.81
CA HIS A 34 10.92 -6.50 -4.45
C HIS A 34 9.71 -6.93 -3.64
N ALA A 35 9.88 -7.95 -2.78
CA ALA A 35 8.90 -8.24 -1.75
C ALA A 35 9.54 -8.06 -0.37
N TRP A 36 8.73 -7.59 0.55
CA TRP A 36 9.09 -7.37 1.94
C TRP A 36 8.10 -8.13 2.81
N GLY A 37 8.57 -8.62 3.94
CA GLY A 37 7.74 -9.30 4.91
C GLY A 37 8.07 -8.91 6.34
N LEU A 38 7.17 -9.20 7.28
CA LEU A 38 7.42 -9.14 8.71
C LEU A 38 7.21 -10.53 9.32
N LEU A 39 8.26 -11.08 9.90
CA LEU A 39 8.16 -12.28 10.72
C LEU A 39 7.87 -11.83 12.16
N VAL A 40 6.83 -12.42 12.75
CA VAL A 40 6.44 -12.26 14.14
C VAL A 40 6.81 -13.54 14.88
N SER A 41 7.52 -13.40 15.99
CA SER A 41 7.84 -14.53 16.88
C SER A 41 6.76 -14.64 17.95
N ASP A 42 6.37 -15.85 18.32
CA ASP A 42 5.26 -16.10 19.26
C ASP A 42 5.58 -15.70 20.72
N ASP A 43 6.87 -15.63 21.09
CA ASP A 43 7.35 -15.44 22.47
C ASP A 43 8.05 -14.09 22.70
N ASP A 44 7.35 -12.96 22.53
CA ASP A 44 7.90 -11.59 22.72
C ASP A 44 9.19 -11.30 21.91
N GLY A 45 9.45 -12.12 20.89
CA GLY A 45 10.65 -12.01 20.08
C GLY A 45 10.62 -10.75 19.20
N PRO A 46 11.79 -10.32 18.69
CA PRO A 46 11.85 -9.14 17.84
C PRO A 46 11.02 -9.32 16.58
N PHE A 47 10.35 -8.27 16.12
CA PHE A 47 9.73 -8.29 14.79
C PHE A 47 10.83 -8.21 13.74
N VAL A 48 10.90 -9.19 12.84
CA VAL A 48 11.98 -9.27 11.85
C VAL A 48 11.44 -8.91 10.47
N VAL A 49 11.87 -7.76 9.96
CA VAL A 49 11.65 -7.40 8.56
C VAL A 49 12.52 -8.29 7.70
N VAL A 50 11.90 -8.96 6.75
CA VAL A 50 12.57 -9.75 5.72
C VAL A 50 12.41 -9.12 4.34
N HIS A 51 13.42 -9.31 3.51
CA HIS A 51 13.49 -8.86 2.13
C HIS A 51 13.66 -10.05 1.20
N VAL A 52 12.85 -10.10 0.15
CA VAL A 52 13.00 -11.01 -0.97
C VAL A 52 13.45 -10.18 -2.17
N PRO A 53 14.72 -10.32 -2.60
CA PRO A 53 15.22 -9.59 -3.74
C PRO A 53 14.60 -10.11 -5.05
N PRO A 54 14.66 -9.30 -6.13
CA PRO A 54 14.30 -9.75 -7.46
C PRO A 54 14.97 -11.07 -7.83
N ARG A 55 14.26 -11.93 -8.55
CA ARG A 55 14.86 -13.12 -9.17
C ARG A 55 15.69 -12.66 -10.37
N SER A 56 16.96 -13.06 -10.42
CA SER A 56 17.79 -12.86 -11.61
C SER A 56 17.37 -13.85 -12.69
N SER A 57 17.05 -13.37 -13.89
CA SER A 57 16.64 -14.20 -15.03
C SER A 57 17.78 -14.97 -15.70
N GLY A 58 19.05 -14.72 -15.34
CA GLY A 58 20.18 -15.40 -15.98
C GLY A 58 21.53 -15.16 -15.32
N SER A 59 21.87 -15.95 -14.30
CA SER A 59 23.26 -16.15 -13.87
C SER A 59 23.32 -17.28 -12.85
N GLU A 60 24.18 -18.26 -13.11
CA GLU A 60 24.79 -19.12 -12.08
C GLU A 60 25.64 -18.24 -11.16
N SER A 61 25.00 -17.43 -10.30
CA SER A 61 25.72 -16.57 -9.38
C SER A 61 26.38 -17.42 -8.31
N LEU A 62 27.69 -17.25 -8.09
CA LEU A 62 28.47 -17.85 -6.99
C LEU A 62 28.04 -17.36 -5.58
N GLY A 63 26.87 -16.73 -5.45
CA GLY A 63 26.27 -16.22 -4.21
C GLY A 63 24.86 -16.77 -3.97
N SER A 64 24.22 -16.38 -2.87
CA SER A 64 22.87 -16.84 -2.49
C SER A 64 21.88 -16.67 -3.66
N PRO A 65 21.03 -17.69 -3.95
CA PRO A 65 20.11 -17.65 -5.08
C PRO A 65 19.25 -16.38 -5.07
N GLY A 66 19.04 -15.80 -6.26
CA GLY A 66 18.07 -14.72 -6.42
C GLY A 66 16.70 -15.15 -5.87
N GLY A 67 16.03 -14.24 -5.15
CA GLY A 67 14.75 -14.55 -4.49
C GLY A 67 14.84 -15.30 -3.16
N ALA A 68 16.02 -15.53 -2.59
CA ALA A 68 16.13 -16.04 -1.22
C ALA A 68 15.69 -14.97 -0.20
N VAL A 69 14.89 -15.38 0.79
CA VAL A 69 14.46 -14.53 1.90
C VAL A 69 15.67 -14.13 2.75
N ARG A 70 15.77 -12.84 3.11
CA ARG A 70 16.87 -12.30 3.91
C ARG A 70 16.34 -11.47 5.06
N GLU A 71 16.98 -11.56 6.22
CA GLU A 71 16.77 -10.59 7.28
C GLU A 71 17.25 -9.21 6.82
N ALA A 72 16.40 -8.20 6.92
CA ALA A 72 16.71 -6.82 6.60
C ALA A 72 16.86 -5.95 7.85
N ARG A 73 15.97 -6.13 8.83
CA ARG A 73 16.00 -5.35 10.08
C ARG A 73 15.22 -6.05 11.20
N ARG A 74 15.70 -5.93 12.44
CA ARG A 74 14.90 -6.20 13.65
C ARG A 74 14.27 -4.92 14.17
N LEU A 75 12.97 -4.95 14.44
CA LEU A 75 12.22 -3.84 14.99
C LEU A 75 11.92 -4.09 16.48
N ARG A 76 11.87 -3.00 17.24
CA ARG A 76 11.50 -3.03 18.67
C ARG A 76 9.99 -3.00 18.88
N GLU A 77 9.23 -2.54 17.89
CA GLU A 77 7.79 -2.45 17.94
C GLU A 77 7.20 -2.94 16.61
N ARG A 78 5.95 -3.37 16.66
CA ARG A 78 5.20 -3.81 15.49
C ARG A 78 4.71 -2.60 14.69
N PRO A 79 4.94 -2.53 13.37
CA PRO A 79 4.27 -1.55 12.52
C PRO A 79 2.78 -1.89 12.38
N ASP A 80 1.93 -0.86 12.35
CA ASP A 80 0.50 -0.99 12.05
C ASP A 80 0.26 -1.35 10.58
N ALA A 81 1.14 -0.87 9.69
CA ALA A 81 1.07 -1.19 8.27
C ALA A 81 2.45 -1.15 7.59
N MET A 82 2.57 -1.92 6.50
CA MET A 82 3.75 -1.92 5.63
C MET A 82 3.33 -1.55 4.21
N ALA A 83 4.16 -0.78 3.54
CA ALA A 83 4.01 -0.43 2.14
C ALA A 83 5.36 -0.48 1.44
N ALA A 84 5.37 -0.65 0.13
CA ALA A 84 6.62 -0.66 -0.61
C ALA A 84 6.47 0.02 -1.97
N TRP A 85 7.55 0.64 -2.43
CA TRP A 85 7.67 1.23 -3.76
C TRP A 85 9.09 1.03 -4.27
N ASP A 86 9.25 0.56 -5.51
CA ASP A 86 10.53 0.18 -6.13
C ASP A 86 11.40 -0.76 -5.28
N ASN A 87 12.40 -0.22 -4.60
CA ASN A 87 13.33 -0.91 -3.71
C ASN A 87 13.21 -0.42 -2.26
N ARG A 88 12.21 0.41 -1.95
CA ARG A 88 11.98 1.01 -0.63
C ARG A 88 10.84 0.29 0.09
N LEU A 89 11.09 -0.04 1.35
CA LEU A 89 10.06 -0.39 2.33
C LEU A 89 9.70 0.84 3.16
N LEU A 90 8.41 0.99 3.43
CA LEU A 90 7.79 2.01 4.25
C LEU A 90 7.06 1.29 5.40
N LEU A 91 7.27 1.76 6.62
CA LEU A 91 6.71 1.21 7.85
C LEU A 91 5.92 2.32 8.55
N LEU A 92 4.62 2.10 8.75
CA LEU A 92 3.76 2.98 9.52
C LEU A 92 3.61 2.40 10.92
N PHE A 93 3.96 3.18 11.93
CA PHE A 93 3.94 2.77 13.33
C PHE A 93 2.74 3.35 14.08
N PRO A 94 2.26 2.67 15.14
CA PRO A 94 1.24 3.24 16.00
C PRO A 94 1.71 4.56 16.64
N PRO A 95 0.78 5.47 16.97
CA PRO A 95 1.14 6.67 17.70
C PRO A 95 1.57 6.28 19.13
N PRO A 96 2.56 6.97 19.74
CA PRO A 96 3.00 6.67 21.10
C PRO A 96 1.87 6.85 22.14
N GLU A 97 0.98 7.80 21.88
CA GLU A 97 -0.19 8.12 22.71
C GLU A 97 -1.43 8.33 21.83
N GLN A 98 -2.63 8.10 22.37
CA GLN A 98 -3.87 8.35 21.63
C GLN A 98 -3.96 9.84 21.23
N GLY A 99 -4.25 10.11 19.95
CA GLY A 99 -4.32 11.47 19.40
C GLY A 99 -2.97 12.08 19.01
N SER A 100 -1.85 11.40 19.26
CA SER A 100 -0.53 11.84 18.78
C SER A 100 -0.27 11.40 17.33
N SER A 101 0.73 12.02 16.69
CA SER A 101 1.09 11.72 15.29
C SER A 101 1.74 10.34 15.14
N ARG A 102 1.41 9.67 14.04
CA ARG A 102 2.02 8.40 13.66
C ARG A 102 3.38 8.63 13.02
N ARG A 103 4.32 7.76 13.36
CA ARG A 103 5.66 7.78 12.78
C ARG A 103 5.69 6.90 11.54
N ILE A 104 6.37 7.39 10.52
CA ILE A 104 6.68 6.61 9.34
C ILE A 104 8.18 6.49 9.22
N MET A 105 8.66 5.28 8.98
CA MET A 105 10.06 5.02 8.75
C MET A 105 10.26 4.26 7.45
N SER A 106 11.48 4.31 6.92
CA SER A 106 11.82 3.69 5.64
C SER A 106 13.20 3.04 5.66
N ILE A 107 13.37 2.08 4.77
CA ILE A 107 14.64 1.44 4.44
C ILE A 107 14.64 1.09 2.95
N ASN A 108 15.77 1.26 2.28
CA ASN A 108 15.95 0.90 0.89
C ASN A 108 16.82 -0.35 0.78
N ALA A 109 16.48 -1.27 -0.12
CA ALA A 109 17.38 -2.32 -0.57
C ALA A 109 18.22 -1.80 -1.75
N ILE A 110 19.53 -1.80 -1.64
CA ILE A 110 20.44 -1.39 -2.71
C ILE A 110 21.31 -2.58 -3.14
N PRO A 111 21.71 -2.68 -4.42
CA PRO A 111 22.69 -3.67 -4.83
C PRO A 111 23.98 -3.54 -4.00
N GLY A 112 24.53 -4.66 -3.55
CA GLY A 112 25.83 -4.71 -2.88
C GLY A 112 26.99 -4.67 -3.89
N GLY A 113 28.21 -4.85 -3.39
CA GLY A 113 29.41 -4.91 -4.22
C GLY A 113 29.56 -6.18 -5.07
N TYR A 114 28.67 -7.17 -4.88
CA TYR A 114 28.70 -8.46 -5.58
C TYR A 114 27.32 -8.84 -6.14
N PRO A 115 27.24 -9.53 -7.30
CA PRO A 115 25.97 -10.02 -7.85
C PRO A 115 25.19 -10.87 -6.85
N GLY A 116 23.88 -10.63 -6.76
CA GLY A 116 23.00 -11.35 -5.82
C GLY A 116 23.15 -10.91 -4.36
N VAL A 117 24.08 -10.01 -4.03
CA VAL A 117 24.19 -9.41 -2.69
C VAL A 117 23.41 -8.10 -2.66
N TRP A 118 22.66 -7.91 -1.58
CA TRP A 118 21.90 -6.70 -1.31
C TRP A 118 22.36 -6.12 0.02
N ALA A 119 22.46 -4.80 0.06
CA ALA A 119 22.69 -4.02 1.27
C ALA A 119 21.46 -3.16 1.55
N TYR A 120 21.42 -2.53 2.73
CA TYR A 120 20.28 -1.72 3.14
C TYR A 120 20.71 -0.31 3.53
N ASP A 121 19.98 0.70 3.05
CA ASP A 121 20.19 2.11 3.37
C ASP A 121 18.98 2.73 4.09
N PRO A 122 19.16 3.35 5.28
CA PRO A 122 20.42 3.46 6.02
C PRO A 122 20.86 2.14 6.66
N ALA A 123 22.16 1.91 6.80
CA ALA A 123 22.70 0.64 7.29
C ALA A 123 22.34 0.35 8.76
N THR A 124 22.36 1.37 9.63
CA THR A 124 22.25 1.18 11.09
C THR A 124 20.86 1.43 11.66
N ARG A 125 20.13 2.39 11.10
CA ARG A 125 18.79 2.78 11.58
C ARG A 125 17.83 2.99 10.42
N LEU A 126 16.54 2.90 10.69
CA LEU A 126 15.53 3.29 9.72
C LEU A 126 15.56 4.82 9.53
N ARG A 127 15.24 5.29 8.33
CA ARG A 127 15.08 6.72 8.05
C ARG A 127 13.68 7.15 8.43
N THR A 128 13.57 8.08 9.38
CA THR A 128 12.30 8.72 9.73
C THR A 128 11.83 9.63 8.60
N LEU A 129 10.56 9.52 8.23
CA LEU A 129 9.86 10.40 7.31
C LEU A 129 8.95 11.36 8.09
N ALA A 130 8.32 12.31 7.41
CA ALA A 130 7.37 13.22 8.05
C ALA A 130 6.23 12.43 8.69
N THR A 131 5.92 12.76 9.95
CA THR A 131 4.85 12.13 10.71
C THR A 131 3.50 12.53 10.13
N ILE A 132 2.49 11.65 10.25
CA ILE A 132 1.11 11.97 9.88
C ILE A 132 0.28 12.16 11.14
N GLU A 133 -0.41 13.29 11.23
CA GLU A 133 -1.46 13.49 12.23
C GLU A 133 -2.59 12.51 11.95
N SER A 134 -2.84 11.58 12.89
CA SER A 134 -3.92 10.62 12.74
C SER A 134 -5.02 10.91 13.75
N GLU A 135 -6.00 11.68 13.31
CA GLU A 135 -7.33 11.65 13.89
C GLU A 135 -8.04 10.40 13.34
N GLY A 136 -7.83 9.24 13.98
CA GLY A 136 -8.57 8.01 13.67
C GLY A 136 -7.74 6.81 13.21
N ARG A 137 -8.43 5.85 12.61
CA ARG A 137 -7.91 4.52 12.22
C ARG A 137 -7.37 4.54 10.79
N VAL A 138 -6.24 3.85 10.57
CA VAL A 138 -5.68 3.64 9.23
C VAL A 138 -6.48 2.56 8.52
N ALA A 139 -7.08 2.90 7.39
CA ALA A 139 -7.82 1.99 6.52
C ALA A 139 -6.89 1.29 5.51
N GLY A 140 -5.82 1.97 5.07
CA GLY A 140 -4.84 1.38 4.15
C GLY A 140 -3.58 2.23 4.03
N PHE A 141 -2.47 1.58 3.63
CA PHE A 141 -1.17 2.20 3.50
C PHE A 141 -0.43 1.59 2.30
N VAL A 142 -0.06 2.40 1.32
CA VAL A 142 0.56 1.95 0.06
C VAL A 142 1.72 2.85 -0.33
N GLY A 143 2.66 2.32 -1.12
CA GLY A 143 3.71 3.11 -1.74
C GLY A 143 3.23 3.69 -3.06
N THR A 144 3.68 4.90 -3.40
CA THR A 144 3.45 5.54 -4.70
C THR A 144 4.74 6.17 -5.21
N ARG A 145 4.74 6.63 -6.47
CA ARG A 145 5.86 7.37 -7.08
C ARG A 145 6.24 8.67 -6.36
N PHE A 146 5.35 9.28 -5.58
CA PHE A 146 5.66 10.48 -4.78
C PHE A 146 6.11 10.16 -3.36
N GLY A 147 5.63 9.04 -2.81
CA GLY A 147 5.89 8.62 -1.44
C GLY A 147 4.78 7.71 -0.90
N PRO A 148 4.73 7.46 0.42
CA PRO A 148 3.61 6.73 1.01
C PRO A 148 2.29 7.49 0.80
N ALA A 149 1.24 6.74 0.48
CA ALA A 149 -0.13 7.19 0.55
C ALA A 149 -0.88 6.39 1.63
N VAL A 150 -1.79 7.06 2.33
CA VAL A 150 -2.52 6.50 3.46
C VAL A 150 -3.97 6.90 3.39
N LEU A 151 -4.85 5.91 3.52
CA LEU A 151 -6.28 6.10 3.68
C LEU A 151 -6.58 6.04 5.17
N VAL A 152 -7.18 7.09 5.72
CA VAL A 152 -7.53 7.19 7.14
C VAL A 152 -9.03 7.45 7.27
N TYR A 153 -9.64 6.84 8.28
CA TYR A 153 -10.95 7.27 8.77
C TYR A 153 -10.73 8.51 9.63
N GLY A 154 -11.46 9.58 9.38
CA GLY A 154 -11.53 10.72 10.29
C GLY A 154 -12.04 10.31 11.67
N ALA A 155 -11.81 11.15 12.67
CA ALA A 155 -12.39 10.95 13.99
C ALA A 155 -13.91 10.78 13.85
N GLU A 156 -14.45 9.70 14.39
CA GLU A 156 -15.88 9.58 14.58
C GLU A 156 -16.29 10.69 15.55
N THR A 157 -17.11 11.61 15.04
CA THR A 157 -17.81 12.57 15.89
C THR A 157 -19.27 12.17 15.88
N ASP A 158 -19.99 12.42 16.98
CA ASP A 158 -21.42 12.09 17.09
C ASP A 158 -22.26 12.67 15.93
N GLU A 159 -21.75 13.71 15.27
CA GLU A 159 -22.43 14.43 14.18
C GLU A 159 -22.03 13.97 12.76
N ARG A 160 -20.90 13.27 12.60
CA ARG A 160 -20.41 12.82 11.28
C ARG A 160 -19.73 11.46 11.38
N PRO A 161 -20.31 10.38 10.80
CA PRO A 161 -19.59 9.12 10.66
C PRO A 161 -18.28 9.38 9.90
N GLY A 162 -17.18 8.75 10.36
CA GLY A 162 -15.82 9.12 10.01
C GLY A 162 -15.60 9.28 8.50
N LEU A 163 -15.32 10.51 8.08
CA LEU A 163 -15.01 10.82 6.68
C LEU A 163 -13.67 10.18 6.30
N LEU A 164 -13.67 9.37 5.23
CA LEU A 164 -12.44 8.86 4.64
C LEU A 164 -11.60 10.02 4.08
N ARG A 165 -10.30 10.02 4.37
CA ARG A 165 -9.33 10.96 3.80
C ARG A 165 -8.16 10.19 3.22
N LEU A 166 -7.76 10.51 2.00
CA LEU A 166 -6.56 9.98 1.36
C LEU A 166 -5.47 11.03 1.43
N LYS A 167 -4.34 10.72 2.08
CA LYS A 167 -3.19 11.62 2.14
C LYS A 167 -1.99 10.99 1.45
N VAL A 168 -1.16 11.81 0.81
CA VAL A 168 0.11 11.40 0.21
C VAL A 168 1.24 12.24 0.79
N LEU A 169 2.36 11.59 1.12
CA LEU A 169 3.58 12.30 1.48
C LEU A 169 4.37 12.60 0.23
N ASP A 170 4.53 13.89 -0.07
CA ASP A 170 5.36 14.37 -1.16
C ASP A 170 6.44 15.31 -0.59
N ARG A 171 7.72 15.01 -0.86
CA ARG A 171 8.87 15.84 -0.44
C ARG A 171 8.82 16.37 0.99
N LEU A 172 8.43 15.52 1.94
CA LEU A 172 8.33 15.80 3.39
C LEU A 172 7.03 16.47 3.84
N GLU A 173 6.10 16.77 2.93
CA GLU A 173 4.81 17.37 3.28
C GLU A 173 3.66 16.43 2.95
N TRP A 174 2.69 16.37 3.87
CA TRP A 174 1.45 15.63 3.65
C TRP A 174 0.47 16.52 2.91
N SER A 175 0.01 16.04 1.77
CA SER A 175 -1.09 16.65 1.01
C SER A 175 -2.30 15.72 1.02
N GLU A 176 -3.49 16.29 1.13
CA GLU A 176 -4.73 15.54 0.98
C GLU A 176 -5.05 15.40 -0.52
N LEU A 177 -5.31 14.17 -0.95
CA LEU A 177 -5.79 13.85 -2.28
C LEU A 177 -7.30 13.74 -2.26
N ARG A 178 -7.95 14.38 -3.23
CA ARG A 178 -9.39 14.27 -3.45
C ARG A 178 -9.77 12.81 -3.71
N LEU A 179 -10.72 12.28 -2.94
CA LEU A 179 -11.35 10.98 -3.23
C LEU A 179 -12.33 11.10 -4.41
N PRO A 180 -12.72 10.00 -5.08
CA PRO A 180 -13.73 10.05 -6.14
C PRO A 180 -15.02 10.72 -5.64
N ASP A 181 -15.46 11.78 -6.33
CA ASP A 181 -16.64 12.57 -5.97
C ASP A 181 -17.82 12.32 -6.92
N ALA A 182 -18.85 13.16 -6.83
CA ALA A 182 -20.04 13.06 -7.68
C ALA A 182 -19.74 13.22 -9.17
N GLU A 183 -18.79 14.07 -9.55
CA GLU A 183 -18.42 14.27 -10.95
C GLU A 183 -17.68 13.06 -11.51
N ASP A 184 -16.77 12.46 -10.72
CA ASP A 184 -16.12 11.22 -11.11
C ASP A 184 -17.12 10.07 -11.26
N ARG A 185 -18.08 9.97 -10.33
CA ARG A 185 -19.15 8.96 -10.38
C ARG A 185 -20.05 9.13 -11.61
N ALA A 186 -20.39 10.36 -11.98
CA ALA A 186 -21.20 10.64 -13.16
C ALA A 186 -20.49 10.25 -14.47
N ARG A 187 -19.15 10.31 -14.49
CA ARG A 187 -18.33 9.89 -15.64
C ARG A 187 -18.02 8.39 -15.67
N ALA A 188 -18.21 7.68 -14.56
CA ALA A 188 -17.85 6.29 -14.42
C ALA A 188 -18.82 5.37 -15.20
N GLU A 189 -18.31 4.71 -16.23
CA GLU A 189 -19.05 3.69 -16.95
C GLU A 189 -19.43 2.52 -16.03
N GLY A 190 -20.67 2.06 -16.11
CA GLY A 190 -21.17 0.93 -15.32
C GLY A 190 -21.70 1.27 -13.93
N GLY A 191 -21.59 2.52 -13.46
CA GLY A 191 -22.17 2.96 -12.19
C GLY A 191 -21.38 2.43 -10.98
N PRO A 192 -20.61 3.25 -10.27
CA PRO A 192 -20.00 2.84 -9.02
C PRO A 192 -21.07 2.66 -7.93
N PRO A 193 -20.86 1.79 -6.93
CA PRO A 193 -21.84 1.54 -5.88
C PRO A 193 -22.25 2.85 -5.20
N GLU A 194 -23.55 3.07 -5.03
CA GLU A 194 -24.07 4.28 -4.36
C GLU A 194 -23.62 4.36 -2.91
N SER A 195 -23.53 3.20 -2.25
CA SER A 195 -22.99 3.04 -0.90
C SER A 195 -21.95 1.92 -0.87
N PHE A 196 -21.00 2.04 0.07
CA PHE A 196 -19.91 1.08 0.22
C PHE A 196 -19.92 0.48 1.63
N ALA A 197 -19.77 -0.84 1.70
CA ALA A 197 -19.52 -1.56 2.93
C ALA A 197 -18.03 -1.51 3.31
N GLU A 198 -17.15 -1.54 2.31
CA GLU A 198 -15.71 -1.60 2.52
C GLU A 198 -14.95 -0.87 1.40
N VAL A 199 -13.84 -0.22 1.78
CA VAL A 199 -12.91 0.43 0.86
C VAL A 199 -11.50 -0.01 1.23
N VAL A 200 -10.77 -0.55 0.24
CA VAL A 200 -9.40 -1.02 0.40
C VAL A 200 -8.48 -0.21 -0.51
N LEU A 201 -7.43 0.38 0.08
CA LEU A 201 -6.38 1.07 -0.66
C LEU A 201 -5.38 0.05 -1.23
N LEU A 202 -5.17 0.07 -2.55
CA LEU A 202 -4.29 -0.84 -3.28
C LEU A 202 -3.12 -0.08 -3.92
N PRO A 203 -1.91 -0.66 -3.94
CA PRO A 203 -0.78 -0.10 -4.66
C PRO A 203 -0.98 -0.32 -6.17
N ALA A 204 -0.78 0.73 -6.98
CA ALA A 204 -0.72 0.61 -8.43
C ALA A 204 0.38 1.50 -9.02
N ARG A 205 0.80 1.19 -10.26
CA ARG A 205 1.95 1.83 -10.92
C ARG A 205 1.74 3.34 -11.17
N VAL A 206 0.54 3.73 -11.56
CA VAL A 206 0.24 5.12 -11.92
C VAL A 206 -0.16 5.99 -10.72
N GLY A 207 -0.52 5.35 -9.60
CA GLY A 207 -1.01 6.02 -8.41
C GLY A 207 -1.78 5.07 -7.49
N PRO A 208 -2.46 5.58 -6.46
CA PRO A 208 -3.28 4.76 -5.57
C PRO A 208 -4.55 4.26 -6.28
N SER A 209 -4.98 3.04 -5.94
CA SER A 209 -6.29 2.51 -6.36
C SER A 209 -7.16 2.21 -5.14
N LEU A 210 -8.48 2.33 -5.29
CA LEU A 210 -9.46 1.99 -4.25
C LEU A 210 -10.35 0.85 -4.76
N LEU A 211 -10.24 -0.32 -4.14
CA LEU A 211 -11.24 -1.38 -4.31
C LEU A 211 -12.42 -1.03 -3.41
N VAL A 212 -13.60 -0.88 -4.02
CA VAL A 212 -14.84 -0.55 -3.32
C VAL A 212 -15.77 -1.75 -3.41
N LEU A 213 -16.28 -2.17 -2.25
CA LEU A 213 -17.29 -3.22 -2.13
C LEU A 213 -18.60 -2.58 -1.66
N GLY A 214 -19.63 -2.64 -2.51
CA GLY A 214 -20.97 -2.15 -2.23
C GLY A 214 -21.71 -3.05 -1.23
N VAL A 215 -22.65 -2.46 -0.48
CA VAL A 215 -23.54 -3.22 0.42
C VAL A 215 -24.34 -4.30 -0.33
N ASP A 216 -24.74 -3.98 -1.56
CA ASP A 216 -25.49 -4.88 -2.45
C ASP A 216 -24.63 -5.99 -3.05
N GLY A 217 -23.31 -5.96 -2.82
CA GLY A 217 -22.35 -6.95 -3.37
C GLY A 217 -21.85 -6.58 -4.75
N GLU A 218 -22.15 -5.38 -5.23
CA GLU A 218 -21.42 -4.77 -6.32
C GLU A 218 -19.97 -4.52 -5.90
N ALA A 219 -19.05 -4.58 -6.85
CA ALA A 219 -17.65 -4.29 -6.61
C ALA A 219 -17.06 -3.55 -7.80
N GLY A 220 -16.09 -2.69 -7.52
CA GLY A 220 -15.34 -2.02 -8.56
C GLY A 220 -14.05 -1.41 -8.07
N LEU A 221 -13.24 -0.99 -9.03
CA LEU A 221 -11.92 -0.44 -8.80
C LEU A 221 -11.88 1.00 -9.29
N TRP A 222 -11.65 1.93 -8.37
CA TRP A 222 -11.19 3.26 -8.73
C TRP A 222 -9.68 3.25 -8.90
N SER A 223 -9.19 3.65 -10.06
CA SER A 223 -7.77 3.80 -10.37
C SER A 223 -7.41 5.27 -10.42
N GLY A 224 -6.51 5.69 -9.54
CA GLY A 224 -6.03 7.06 -9.46
C GLY A 224 -4.74 7.22 -10.24
N GLU A 225 -4.72 8.12 -11.22
CA GLU A 225 -3.51 8.59 -11.87
C GLU A 225 -2.97 9.79 -11.10
N LEU A 226 -1.80 9.63 -10.48
CA LEU A 226 -1.23 10.59 -9.53
C LEU A 226 -0.28 11.56 -10.23
N ASP A 227 -0.72 12.76 -10.55
CA ASP A 227 0.07 13.77 -11.27
C ASP A 227 0.42 14.97 -10.36
N ARG A 228 1.12 15.96 -10.89
CA ARG A 228 1.27 17.28 -10.25
C ARG A 228 0.43 18.31 -10.98
N GLU A 229 -0.05 19.29 -10.22
CA GLU A 229 -0.48 20.52 -10.84
C GLU A 229 0.70 21.18 -11.56
N PRO A 230 0.46 21.85 -12.70
CA PRO A 230 1.45 22.74 -13.29
C PRO A 230 1.87 23.76 -12.22
N PRO A 231 3.17 24.10 -12.11
CA PRO A 231 3.59 25.19 -11.23
C PRO A 231 2.88 26.47 -11.66
N ASP A 232 2.40 27.26 -10.69
CA ASP A 232 1.86 28.58 -10.97
C ASP A 232 3.02 29.46 -11.51
N PRO A 233 2.92 29.97 -12.75
CA PRO A 233 4.01 30.74 -13.37
C PRO A 233 4.33 32.03 -12.61
N GLU A 234 3.42 32.55 -11.79
CA GLU A 234 3.62 33.76 -10.99
C GLU A 234 4.22 33.48 -9.60
N ALA A 235 4.11 32.24 -9.11
CA ALA A 235 4.60 31.87 -7.80
C ALA A 235 6.03 31.32 -7.87
N GLU A 236 7.02 32.19 -7.64
CA GLU A 236 8.43 31.81 -7.55
C GLU A 236 8.62 30.64 -6.56
N ASN A 237 9.16 29.53 -7.06
CA ASN A 237 9.47 28.29 -6.33
C ASN A 237 8.30 27.38 -5.90
N THR A 238 7.09 27.57 -6.40
CA THR A 238 6.03 26.57 -6.16
C THR A 238 6.14 25.42 -7.14
N ARG A 239 6.41 24.22 -6.64
CA ARG A 239 6.13 23.01 -7.44
C ARG A 239 4.66 22.68 -7.18
N GLY A 240 3.90 22.36 -8.22
CA GLY A 240 2.48 22.07 -8.05
C GLY A 240 2.23 20.91 -7.11
N ALA A 241 1.09 21.02 -6.42
CA ALA A 241 0.60 20.04 -5.46
C ALA A 241 0.33 18.70 -6.16
N PRO A 242 0.45 17.57 -5.44
CA PRO A 242 0.02 16.30 -5.99
C PRO A 242 -1.49 16.31 -6.20
N ARG A 243 -1.93 15.86 -7.38
CA ARG A 243 -3.34 15.73 -7.77
C ARG A 243 -3.61 14.31 -8.26
N VAL A 244 -4.86 13.89 -8.16
CA VAL A 244 -5.29 12.57 -8.65
C VAL A 244 -6.46 12.70 -9.60
N GLN A 245 -6.38 12.00 -10.73
CA GLN A 245 -7.50 11.81 -11.66
C GLN A 245 -8.01 10.38 -11.52
N TRP A 246 -9.32 10.24 -11.30
CA TRP A 246 -9.93 8.95 -11.04
C TRP A 246 -10.60 8.38 -12.29
N SER A 247 -10.43 7.08 -12.49
CA SER A 247 -11.20 6.28 -13.45
C SER A 247 -11.80 5.07 -12.73
N TYR A 248 -12.97 4.61 -13.17
CA TYR A 248 -13.66 3.49 -12.54
C TYR A 248 -13.67 2.27 -13.47
N THR A 249 -13.56 1.08 -12.89
CA THR A 249 -13.74 -0.19 -13.61
C THR A 249 -14.66 -1.09 -12.78
N PRO A 250 -15.86 -1.44 -13.27
CA PRO A 250 -16.72 -2.39 -12.58
C PRO A 250 -16.08 -3.78 -12.56
N LEU A 251 -16.25 -4.50 -11.45
CA LEU A 251 -15.73 -5.85 -11.24
C LEU A 251 -16.91 -6.82 -11.00
N PRO A 252 -17.69 -7.15 -12.05
CA PRO A 252 -18.88 -7.96 -11.91
C PRO A 252 -18.55 -9.36 -11.35
N GLY A 253 -19.39 -9.84 -10.44
CA GLY A 253 -19.26 -11.16 -9.79
C GLY A 253 -18.20 -11.24 -8.68
N LEU A 254 -17.36 -10.22 -8.51
CA LEU A 254 -16.37 -10.22 -7.44
C LEU A 254 -17.03 -10.15 -6.05
N GLY A 255 -17.99 -9.25 -5.85
CA GLY A 255 -18.62 -9.12 -4.52
C GLY A 255 -19.44 -10.35 -4.13
N GLU A 256 -20.08 -11.05 -5.08
CA GLU A 256 -20.69 -12.36 -4.81
C GLU A 256 -19.64 -13.42 -4.42
N SER A 257 -18.50 -13.44 -5.12
CA SER A 257 -17.40 -14.37 -4.83
C SER A 257 -16.81 -14.15 -3.43
N LEU A 258 -16.72 -12.89 -3.00
CA LEU A 258 -16.27 -12.52 -1.65
C LEU A 258 -17.31 -12.86 -0.58
N LYS A 259 -18.61 -12.62 -0.83
CA LYS A 259 -19.71 -12.98 0.08
C LYS A 259 -19.81 -14.49 0.33
N ASN A 260 -19.50 -15.31 -0.67
CA ASN A 260 -19.71 -16.77 -0.62
C ASN A 260 -18.61 -17.57 0.09
N GLY A 261 -17.53 -16.96 0.59
CA GLY A 261 -16.55 -17.60 1.49
C GLY A 261 -15.70 -18.75 0.91
N LYS A 262 -16.09 -19.43 -0.18
CA LYS A 262 -15.37 -20.60 -0.74
C LYS A 262 -14.19 -20.23 -1.65
N ALA A 263 -14.19 -19.05 -2.26
CA ALA A 263 -13.02 -18.56 -3.01
C ALA A 263 -11.84 -18.22 -2.07
N ILE A 264 -12.15 -17.94 -0.80
CA ILE A 264 -11.17 -17.58 0.24
C ILE A 264 -10.43 -18.84 0.71
N GLU A 265 -11.13 -19.96 1.00
CA GLU A 265 -10.48 -21.22 1.42
C GLU A 265 -9.77 -21.99 0.29
N ALA A 266 -10.30 -22.00 -0.95
CA ALA A 266 -9.67 -22.70 -2.07
C ALA A 266 -8.37 -22.01 -2.55
N ALA A 267 -8.27 -20.69 -2.41
CA ALA A 267 -7.04 -19.93 -2.64
C ALA A 267 -6.02 -20.09 -1.49
N MET A 268 -6.47 -20.41 -0.28
CA MET A 268 -5.62 -20.75 0.86
C MET A 268 -5.02 -22.17 0.75
N TYR A 269 -5.72 -23.15 0.19
CA TYR A 269 -5.21 -24.53 0.07
C TYR A 269 -4.13 -24.73 -1.03
N ALA A 270 -4.03 -23.81 -1.99
CA ALA A 270 -2.94 -23.79 -2.98
C ALA A 270 -1.62 -23.20 -2.42
N ARG A 271 -1.56 -22.83 -1.12
CA ARG A 271 -0.37 -22.30 -0.43
C ARG A 271 0.47 -23.37 0.28
N GLY A 272 0.20 -24.65 0.07
CA GLY A 272 0.84 -25.72 0.84
C GLY A 272 1.04 -27.03 0.08
N ARG A 273 1.58 -26.98 -1.15
CA ARG A 273 2.44 -28.01 -1.76
C ARG A 273 3.38 -27.37 -2.77
#